data_AF-A0A1M4NJ26-F1
#
_entry.id   AF-A0A1M4NJ26-F1
#
_cell.length_a   1.000
_cell.length_b   1.000
_cell.length_c   1.000
_cell.angle_alpha   90.00
_cell.angle_beta   90.00
_cell.angle_gamma   90.00
#
_symmetry.space_group_name_H-M   'P 1'
#
loop_
_entity.id
_entity.type
_entity.pdbx_description
1 polymer ?
#
loop_
_entity_poly.entity_id
_entity_poly.type
_entity_poly.pdbx_seq_one_letter_code
_entity_poly.pdbx_strand_id
1 'polypeptide(L)'
;MFASKSERKVHYSIRKFSIGVASVVVASLVMGSVVHATENEGSTQAATSSNMAKTEHRKAAKQVVDKYIEKMLSEIQLDKRKHTQNLAFNIKLSRIQTEYLRKLNVLKEKSEAELPSEIKAKLDAAFEQFKKDTLKPGEKVEEAQKKVAEAEKKAKDQKEEDRRNYPTNTYKTLELDIAESDVEVKKAELELVKEEAKESRDEEKINQAKAKVESKKAEATRLEKIKTERKEAEEEAKRKADAKLQEANVATSEQGEPKKRTKRGVLGEPATPDKKENGAKSSDSSVGEETLPSPSLKPEKKVAEAEKKVAEAEKKAKDQKEEDRRNYPTNTYKTLELDIAESDVKVKEAELELVKEEAKESRNEEKVKQAKAKVESKKAEATRLEKIKTDRKKAEEAKRKAAEEDKVKEKPAEQPQPAPAPQPEKPTEEPENPAPAPKPEKPAEQPKAEKTDDQQAEEDYARRSEEEYNRLTQQQPPKIEKPAQPSTPKTGWKQENGMWYFYNTDGSMATGWLQNNGSWYYLNSNGAMATGWLQNNGSWYYLNANGSMATGWLQNNGSWYYLNANGDMATGWLQYNGSWYYLNANGDMAT
;
A
#
# COMPACT_ATOMS: atom_id res chain seq x y z
N MET A 1 33.98 97.50 29.82
CA MET A 1 32.78 96.75 30.29
C MET A 1 32.93 95.30 29.86
N PHE A 2 32.86 94.39 30.85
CA PHE A 2 32.45 92.97 30.85
C PHE A 2 32.58 92.15 29.54
N ALA A 3 33.44 91.11 29.48
CA ALA A 3 33.19 89.71 29.91
C ALA A 3 32.39 88.91 28.85
N SER A 4 32.54 87.61 28.57
CA SER A 4 33.31 86.52 29.14
C SER A 4 33.00 85.23 28.32
N LYS A 5 33.98 84.30 28.30
CA LYS A 5 33.84 82.82 28.25
C LYS A 5 33.39 82.08 26.98
N SER A 6 34.40 81.47 26.35
CA SER A 6 34.58 80.01 26.22
C SER A 6 33.38 79.14 25.84
N GLU A 7 33.28 78.78 24.57
CA GLU A 7 32.62 77.54 24.14
C GLU A 7 33.67 76.46 23.94
N ARG A 8 33.70 75.52 24.90
CA ARG A 8 34.58 74.37 24.93
C ARG A 8 33.99 73.31 23.99
N LYS A 9 34.72 72.96 22.91
CA LYS A 9 34.45 71.79 22.06
C LYS A 9 34.29 70.53 22.93
N VAL A 10 33.08 69.99 23.01
CA VAL A 10 32.84 68.65 23.55
C VAL A 10 32.84 67.69 22.37
N HIS A 11 33.97 67.00 22.19
CA HIS A 11 34.03 65.80 21.36
C HIS A 11 33.22 64.70 22.05
N TYR A 12 32.06 64.34 21.49
CA TYR A 12 31.42 63.08 21.83
C TYR A 12 32.26 61.95 21.23
N SER A 13 33.13 61.38 22.05
CA SER A 13 33.73 60.07 21.78
C SER A 13 32.61 59.03 21.92
N ILE A 14 32.10 58.57 20.77
CA ILE A 14 31.28 57.35 20.70
C ILE A 14 32.19 56.19 21.12
N ARG A 15 32.23 55.89 22.42
CA ARG A 15 32.68 54.57 22.89
C ARG A 15 31.71 53.56 22.29
N LYS A 16 32.20 52.78 21.32
CA LYS A 16 31.58 51.54 20.89
C LYS A 16 31.50 50.61 22.11
N PHE A 17 30.44 50.71 22.89
CA PHE A 17 30.05 49.65 23.81
C PHE A 17 29.57 48.49 22.94
N SER A 18 30.44 47.53 22.71
CA SER A 18 30.08 46.22 22.19
C SER A 18 29.26 45.51 23.27
N ILE A 19 27.99 45.88 23.39
CA ILE A 19 27.01 45.12 24.16
C ILE A 19 26.69 43.91 23.30
N GLY A 20 27.18 42.74 23.73
CA GLY A 20 26.96 41.47 23.08
C GLY A 20 25.47 41.24 22.81
N VAL A 21 25.16 40.79 21.60
CA VAL A 21 23.80 40.59 21.06
C VAL A 21 22.92 39.70 21.96
N ALA A 22 23.53 38.85 22.79
CA ALA A 22 22.83 38.04 23.79
C ALA A 22 22.16 38.85 24.92
N SER A 23 22.74 39.99 25.32
CA SER A 23 22.28 40.75 26.51
C SER A 23 20.99 41.56 26.26
N VAL A 24 20.74 41.98 25.00
CA VAL A 24 19.55 42.78 24.63
C VAL A 24 18.28 41.91 24.53
N VAL A 25 18.43 40.64 24.16
CA VAL A 25 17.30 39.70 24.04
C VAL A 25 16.76 39.30 25.42
N VAL A 26 17.66 39.07 26.40
CA VAL A 26 17.27 38.79 27.79
C VAL A 26 16.56 39.98 28.43
N ALA A 27 17.02 41.21 28.18
CA ALA A 27 16.34 42.42 28.67
C ALA A 27 14.91 42.57 28.14
N SER A 28 14.65 42.12 26.91
CA SER A 28 13.31 42.15 26.28
C SER A 28 12.37 41.10 26.87
N LEU A 29 12.89 39.93 27.29
CA LEU A 29 12.13 38.87 27.97
C LEU A 29 11.75 39.28 29.42
N VAL A 30 12.60 40.12 30.05
CA VAL A 30 12.42 40.60 31.42
C VAL A 30 11.50 41.83 31.52
N MET A 31 11.38 42.64 30.47
CA MET A 31 10.59 43.90 30.49
C MET A 31 9.14 43.80 29.96
N GLY A 32 8.66 42.61 29.58
CA GLY A 32 7.28 42.41 29.11
C GLY A 32 6.18 42.44 30.18
N SER A 33 6.53 42.63 31.46
CA SER A 33 5.56 42.80 32.55
C SER A 33 5.62 44.22 33.11
N VAL A 34 5.06 45.18 32.36
CA VAL A 34 4.56 46.42 32.98
C VAL A 34 3.31 46.03 33.76
N VAL A 35 3.49 45.69 35.03
CA VAL A 35 2.40 45.77 36.00
C VAL A 35 2.17 47.26 36.20
N HIS A 36 1.02 47.77 35.77
CA HIS A 36 0.55 49.08 36.19
C HIS A 36 0.44 49.06 37.71
N ALA A 37 1.38 49.74 38.38
CA ALA A 37 1.23 50.13 39.76
C ALA A 37 0.18 51.25 39.79
N THR A 38 -1.10 50.87 39.88
CA THR A 38 -2.11 51.77 40.41
C THR A 38 -2.06 51.58 41.92
N GLU A 39 -1.44 52.53 42.60
CA GLU A 39 -1.59 52.72 44.05
C GLU A 39 -3.08 52.86 44.35
N ASN A 40 -3.67 51.86 44.99
CA ASN A 40 -4.86 52.07 45.78
C ASN A 40 -4.75 51.21 47.04
N GLU A 41 -4.68 51.91 48.17
CA GLU A 41 -4.49 51.38 49.50
C GLU A 41 -5.68 50.50 49.92
N GLY A 42 -5.39 49.39 50.59
CA GLY A 42 -6.43 48.60 51.26
C GLY A 42 -6.01 47.14 51.51
N SER A 43 -5.77 46.81 52.78
CA SER A 43 -5.48 45.48 53.33
C SER A 43 -4.04 44.95 53.14
N THR A 44 -3.20 45.28 54.12
CA THR A 44 -2.00 44.53 54.49
C THR A 44 -2.35 43.09 54.91
N GLN A 45 -2.49 42.18 53.94
CA GLN A 45 -2.29 40.76 54.24
C GLN A 45 -0.79 40.52 54.39
N ALA A 46 -0.34 40.35 55.63
CA ALA A 46 1.02 39.89 55.93
C ALA A 46 1.31 38.62 55.12
N ALA A 47 2.36 38.66 54.30
CA ALA A 47 2.78 37.54 53.48
C ALA A 47 3.11 36.33 54.38
N THR A 48 2.22 35.36 54.42
CA THR A 48 2.42 34.09 55.14
C THR A 48 3.65 33.38 54.55
N SER A 49 4.45 32.66 55.37
CA SER A 49 5.69 32.00 54.92
C SER A 49 5.49 31.11 53.68
N SER A 50 4.30 30.54 53.51
CA SER A 50 3.88 29.78 52.32
C SER A 50 3.87 30.61 51.02
N ASN A 51 3.44 31.87 51.08
CA ASN A 51 3.41 32.78 49.92
C ASN A 51 4.81 33.29 49.56
N MET A 52 5.68 33.50 50.55
CA MET A 52 7.09 33.83 50.31
C MET A 52 7.86 32.64 49.72
N ALA A 53 7.70 31.43 50.27
CA ALA A 53 8.32 30.22 49.74
C ALA A 53 7.89 29.91 48.30
N LYS A 54 6.59 30.05 47.97
CA LYS A 54 6.10 29.93 46.58
C LYS A 54 6.74 30.94 45.63
N THR A 55 7.00 32.15 46.11
CA THR A 55 7.64 33.21 45.32
C THR A 55 9.12 32.90 45.06
N GLU A 56 9.82 32.37 46.05
CA GLU A 56 11.23 31.97 45.94
C GLU A 56 11.42 30.75 45.03
N HIS A 57 10.59 29.71 45.17
CA HIS A 57 10.62 28.54 44.28
C HIS A 57 10.34 28.94 42.83
N ARG A 58 9.40 29.87 42.59
CA ARG A 58 9.12 30.39 41.25
C ARG A 58 10.29 31.17 40.67
N LYS A 59 11.01 31.95 41.49
CA LYS A 59 12.22 32.67 41.06
C LYS A 59 13.34 31.70 40.69
N ALA A 60 13.59 30.67 41.51
CA ALA A 60 14.59 29.64 41.23
C ALA A 60 14.27 28.86 39.95
N ALA A 61 13.02 28.43 39.77
CA ALA A 61 12.58 27.74 38.57
C ALA A 61 12.70 28.61 37.31
N LYS A 62 12.40 29.92 37.43
CA LYS A 62 12.59 30.87 36.33
C LYS A 62 14.07 30.98 35.94
N GLN A 63 14.97 31.06 36.92
CA GLN A 63 16.42 31.14 36.66
C GLN A 63 16.97 29.90 35.95
N VAL A 64 16.47 28.70 36.28
CA VAL A 64 16.89 27.46 35.61
C VAL A 64 16.53 27.47 34.12
N VAL A 65 15.31 27.92 33.78
CA VAL A 65 14.86 28.07 32.38
C VAL A 65 15.64 29.16 31.67
N ASP A 66 15.82 30.33 32.30
CA ASP A 66 16.53 31.46 31.71
C ASP A 66 17.99 31.08 31.39
N LYS A 67 18.68 30.40 32.31
CA LYS A 67 20.05 29.90 32.08
C LYS A 67 20.14 28.90 30.93
N TYR A 68 19.13 28.04 30.76
CA TYR A 68 19.07 27.11 29.63
C TYR A 68 18.88 27.86 28.29
N ILE A 69 17.95 28.82 28.27
CA ILE A 69 17.71 29.67 27.09
C ILE A 69 18.96 30.48 26.74
N GLU A 70 19.65 31.07 27.72
CA GLU A 70 20.89 31.81 27.52
C GLU A 70 22.00 30.94 26.91
N LYS A 71 22.17 29.72 27.42
CA LYS A 71 23.11 28.75 26.86
C LYS A 71 22.80 28.48 25.39
N MET A 72 21.56 28.15 25.08
CA MET A 72 21.13 27.83 23.71
C MET A 72 21.21 29.06 22.77
N LEU A 73 20.93 30.27 23.27
CA LEU A 73 21.10 31.51 22.52
C LEU A 73 22.57 31.84 22.26
N SER A 74 23.49 31.46 23.17
CA SER A 74 24.92 31.68 22.97
C SER A 74 25.50 30.83 21.83
N GLU A 75 24.85 29.72 21.50
CA GLU A 75 25.21 28.82 20.40
C GLU A 75 24.68 29.31 19.03
N ILE A 76 23.90 30.41 18.98
CA ILE A 76 23.26 30.92 17.76
C ILE A 76 23.63 32.38 17.48
N GLN A 77 23.96 32.69 16.23
CA GLN A 77 24.10 34.08 15.78
C GLN A 77 22.76 34.65 15.30
N LEU A 78 22.15 35.53 16.10
CA LEU A 78 20.94 36.26 15.72
C LEU A 78 21.27 37.37 14.70
N ASP A 79 20.70 37.29 13.50
CA ASP A 79 20.79 38.38 12.52
C ASP A 79 19.85 39.52 12.93
N LYS A 80 20.43 40.71 13.18
CA LYS A 80 19.68 41.93 13.56
C LYS A 80 18.67 42.37 12.49
N ARG A 81 18.89 41.98 11.22
CA ARG A 81 17.99 42.30 10.10
C ARG A 81 16.72 41.44 10.09
N LYS A 82 16.68 40.35 10.85
CA LYS A 82 15.56 39.41 10.95
C LYS A 82 14.67 39.69 12.17
N HIS A 83 14.38 40.97 12.45
CA HIS A 83 13.67 41.42 13.66
C HIS A 83 12.35 40.69 13.91
N THR A 84 11.52 40.50 12.89
CA THR A 84 10.22 39.81 13.00
C THR A 84 10.35 38.34 13.39
N GLN A 85 11.34 37.63 12.83
CA GLN A 85 11.59 36.22 13.13
C GLN A 85 12.17 36.06 14.55
N ASN A 86 13.07 36.97 14.95
CA ASN A 86 13.61 37.01 16.31
C ASN A 86 12.51 37.32 17.34
N LEU A 87 11.58 38.22 17.02
CA LEU A 87 10.42 38.53 17.87
C LEU A 87 9.49 37.32 18.02
N ALA A 88 9.14 36.65 16.91
CA ALA A 88 8.30 35.46 16.94
C ALA A 88 8.95 34.33 17.77
N PHE A 89 10.26 34.15 17.63
CA PHE A 89 11.03 33.19 18.42
C PHE A 89 11.00 33.53 19.92
N ASN A 90 11.24 34.78 20.29
CA ASN A 90 11.17 35.24 21.67
C ASN A 90 9.77 35.05 22.29
N ILE A 91 8.71 35.30 21.53
CA ILE A 91 7.33 35.03 21.97
C ILE A 91 7.13 33.54 22.24
N LYS A 92 7.65 32.67 21.37
CA LYS A 92 7.54 31.20 21.53
C LYS A 92 8.29 30.72 22.77
N LEU A 93 9.51 31.21 23.01
CA LEU A 93 10.28 30.92 24.23
C LEU A 93 9.54 31.41 25.49
N SER A 94 8.99 32.63 25.45
CA SER A 94 8.21 33.21 26.56
C SER A 94 6.97 32.38 26.91
N ARG A 95 6.29 31.82 25.89
CA ARG A 95 5.14 30.94 26.10
C ARG A 95 5.53 29.64 26.79
N ILE A 96 6.61 28.99 26.34
CA ILE A 96 7.11 27.74 26.96
C ILE A 96 7.51 27.99 28.42
N GLN A 97 8.20 29.10 28.69
CA GLN A 97 8.55 29.51 30.05
C GLN A 97 7.30 29.75 30.91
N THR A 98 6.28 30.41 30.36
CA THR A 98 5.02 30.68 31.07
C THR A 98 4.24 29.39 31.35
N GLU A 99 4.21 28.44 30.41
CA GLU A 99 3.61 27.11 30.61
C GLU A 99 4.27 26.36 31.74
N TYR A 100 5.60 26.32 31.77
CA TYR A 100 6.35 25.67 32.85
C TYR A 100 6.03 26.29 34.21
N LEU A 101 6.11 27.63 34.31
CA LEU A 101 5.80 28.34 35.56
C LEU A 101 4.34 28.14 36.01
N ARG A 102 3.40 27.96 35.08
CA ARG A 102 2.00 27.61 35.40
C ARG A 102 1.88 26.17 35.91
N LYS A 103 2.51 25.19 35.27
CA LYS A 103 2.51 23.79 35.71
C LYS A 103 3.10 23.65 37.12
N LEU A 104 4.16 24.41 37.42
CA LEU A 104 4.80 24.45 38.74
C LEU A 104 3.90 25.04 39.84
N ASN A 105 2.95 25.92 39.50
CA ASN A 105 1.97 26.41 40.48
C ASN A 105 0.91 25.36 40.83
N VAL A 106 0.66 24.39 39.94
CA VAL A 106 -0.35 23.33 40.12
C VAL A 106 0.24 22.13 40.86
N LEU A 107 1.49 21.77 40.57
CA LEU A 107 2.20 20.68 41.23
C LEU A 107 2.87 21.21 42.50
N LYS A 108 2.44 20.71 43.65
CA LYS A 108 3.00 21.02 44.99
C LYS A 108 4.39 20.37 45.20
N GLU A 109 5.12 20.10 44.12
CA GLU A 109 6.39 19.38 44.15
C GLU A 109 7.57 20.34 44.17
N LYS A 110 8.59 19.92 44.92
CA LYS A 110 9.83 20.63 45.14
C LYS A 110 10.48 20.94 43.79
N SER A 111 11.00 22.16 43.67
CA SER A 111 11.90 22.56 42.60
C SER A 111 13.05 21.55 42.47
N GLU A 112 12.96 20.62 41.53
CA GLU A 112 14.11 19.84 41.12
C GLU A 112 15.13 20.80 40.52
N ALA A 113 16.40 20.59 40.86
CA ALA A 113 17.52 21.42 40.43
C ALA A 113 17.74 21.39 38.89
N GLU A 114 16.95 20.60 38.17
CA GLU A 114 17.07 20.35 36.74
C GLU A 114 15.77 20.68 35.99
N LEU A 115 15.94 21.12 34.73
CA LEU A 115 14.83 21.45 33.85
C LEU A 115 14.08 20.17 33.45
N PRO A 116 12.74 20.08 33.62
CA PRO A 116 12.00 18.89 33.25
C PRO A 116 12.19 18.51 31.78
N SER A 117 12.30 17.21 31.50
CA SER A 117 12.55 16.67 30.16
C SER A 117 11.54 17.15 29.12
N GLU A 118 10.26 17.29 29.48
CA GLU A 118 9.19 17.81 28.60
C GLU A 118 9.46 19.26 28.17
N ILE A 119 9.86 20.12 29.11
CA ILE A 119 10.13 21.54 28.84
C ILE A 119 11.43 21.69 28.05
N LYS A 120 12.44 20.88 28.40
CA LYS A 120 13.70 20.81 27.65
C LYS A 120 13.46 20.44 26.18
N ALA A 121 12.70 19.38 25.92
CA ALA A 121 12.35 18.97 24.55
C ALA A 121 11.58 20.06 23.78
N LYS A 122 10.65 20.77 24.43
CA LYS A 122 9.92 21.90 23.82
C LYS A 122 10.84 23.07 23.48
N LEU A 123 11.78 23.41 24.36
CA LEU A 123 12.78 24.44 24.10
C LEU A 123 13.70 24.03 22.95
N ASP A 124 14.23 22.81 22.98
CA ASP A 124 15.11 22.29 21.93
C ASP A 124 14.41 22.28 20.56
N ALA A 125 13.15 21.85 20.50
CA ALA A 125 12.34 21.90 19.29
C ALA A 125 12.12 23.33 18.78
N ALA A 126 11.92 24.30 19.68
CA ALA A 126 11.77 25.70 19.30
C ALA A 126 13.09 26.26 18.74
N PHE A 127 14.23 25.93 19.36
CA PHE A 127 15.56 26.33 18.91
C PHE A 127 15.92 25.72 17.56
N GLU A 128 15.67 24.43 17.35
CA GLU A 128 15.92 23.76 16.07
C GLU A 128 15.02 24.32 14.95
N GLN A 129 13.76 24.63 15.26
CA GLN A 129 12.89 25.31 14.30
C GLN A 129 13.43 26.70 13.94
N PHE A 130 13.90 27.46 14.92
CA PHE A 130 14.46 28.78 14.68
C PHE A 130 15.73 28.73 13.83
N LYS A 131 16.63 27.76 14.08
CA LYS A 131 17.81 27.52 13.24
C LYS A 131 17.39 27.26 11.79
N LYS A 132 16.41 26.37 11.56
CA LYS A 132 15.86 26.09 10.21
C LYS A 132 15.28 27.33 9.54
N ASP A 133 14.52 28.13 10.26
CA ASP A 133 13.88 29.33 9.72
C ASP A 133 14.91 30.42 9.37
N THR A 134 16.03 30.45 10.09
CA THR A 134 17.11 31.42 9.93
C THR A 134 18.21 31.01 8.95
N LEU A 135 18.22 29.75 8.47
CA LEU A 135 19.14 29.26 7.44
C LEU A 135 19.25 30.22 6.24
N LYS A 136 20.45 30.30 5.67
CA LYS A 136 20.66 31.03 4.42
C LYS A 136 19.89 30.34 3.28
N PRO A 137 19.47 31.08 2.24
CA PRO A 137 18.71 30.49 1.14
C PRO A 137 19.39 29.26 0.51
N GLY A 138 20.73 29.27 0.36
CA GLY A 138 21.49 28.12 -0.12
C GLY A 138 21.39 26.88 0.78
N GLU A 139 21.49 27.04 2.10
CA GLU A 139 21.36 25.95 3.07
C GLU A 139 19.94 25.36 3.10
N LYS A 140 18.90 26.20 2.90
CA LYS A 140 17.51 25.73 2.76
C LYS A 140 17.32 24.87 1.51
N VAL A 141 17.97 25.24 0.41
CA VAL A 141 17.96 24.45 -0.83
C VAL A 141 18.65 23.10 -0.60
N GLU A 142 19.80 23.06 0.08
CA GLU A 142 20.50 21.81 0.41
C GLU A 142 19.68 20.89 1.32
N GLU A 143 19.04 21.42 2.36
CA GLU A 143 18.15 20.62 3.23
C GLU A 143 16.98 20.04 2.43
N ALA A 144 16.36 20.84 1.55
CA ALA A 144 15.27 20.39 0.68
C ALA A 144 15.76 19.31 -0.31
N GLN A 145 16.97 19.44 -0.87
CA GLN A 145 17.57 18.41 -1.72
C GLN A 145 17.78 17.10 -0.98
N LYS A 146 18.27 17.15 0.27
CA LYS A 146 18.44 15.96 1.11
C LYS A 146 17.10 15.25 1.36
N LYS A 147 16.03 16.00 1.62
CA LYS A 147 14.68 15.44 1.79
C LYS A 147 14.14 14.79 0.51
N VAL A 148 14.40 15.39 -0.65
CA VAL A 148 14.05 14.78 -1.95
C VAL A 148 14.81 13.46 -2.13
N ALA A 149 16.12 13.44 -1.85
CA ALA A 149 16.92 12.22 -1.99
C ALA A 149 16.46 11.10 -1.04
N GLU A 150 16.07 11.43 0.20
CA GLU A 150 15.50 10.46 1.14
C GLU A 150 14.17 9.90 0.65
N ALA A 151 13.27 10.76 0.16
CA ALA A 151 11.99 10.32 -0.39
C ALA A 151 12.17 9.46 -1.65
N GLU A 152 13.10 9.82 -2.54
CA GLU A 152 13.42 9.03 -3.74
C GLU A 152 13.98 7.66 -3.37
N LYS A 153 14.79 7.58 -2.32
CA LYS A 153 15.26 6.30 -1.79
C LYS A 153 14.10 5.44 -1.31
N LYS A 154 13.19 6.00 -0.49
CA LYS A 154 12.00 5.27 -0.01
C LYS A 154 11.12 4.78 -1.16
N ALA A 155 10.90 5.59 -2.19
CA ALA A 155 10.13 5.18 -3.36
C ALA A 155 10.84 4.06 -4.17
N LYS A 156 12.17 4.10 -4.27
CA LYS A 156 12.96 3.01 -4.89
C LYS A 156 12.91 1.73 -4.07
N ASP A 157 13.05 1.83 -2.76
CA ASP A 157 12.97 0.68 -1.84
C ASP A 157 11.58 0.04 -1.94
N GLN A 158 10.51 0.83 -1.94
CA GLN A 158 9.13 0.35 -2.16
C GLN A 158 8.95 -0.27 -3.56
N LYS A 159 9.52 0.33 -4.60
CA LYS A 159 9.44 -0.21 -5.96
C LYS A 159 10.15 -1.56 -6.08
N GLU A 160 11.28 -1.74 -5.42
CA GLU A 160 11.99 -3.00 -5.37
C GLU A 160 11.23 -4.05 -4.56
N GLU A 161 10.64 -3.66 -3.43
CA GLU A 161 9.74 -4.50 -2.64
C GLU A 161 8.54 -4.96 -3.47
N ASP A 162 7.89 -4.05 -4.19
CA ASP A 162 6.78 -4.36 -5.08
C ASP A 162 7.18 -5.31 -6.21
N ARG A 163 8.36 -5.09 -6.83
CA ARG A 163 8.87 -6.00 -7.86
C ARG A 163 9.16 -7.41 -7.32
N ARG A 164 9.57 -7.52 -6.05
CA ARG A 164 9.84 -8.79 -5.38
C ARG A 164 8.56 -9.49 -4.93
N ASN A 165 7.62 -8.74 -4.36
CA ASN A 165 6.36 -9.27 -3.83
C ASN A 165 5.34 -9.55 -4.95
N TYR A 166 5.36 -8.76 -6.02
CA TYR A 166 4.41 -8.83 -7.13
C TYR A 166 5.11 -8.89 -8.51
N PRO A 167 5.93 -9.94 -8.78
CA PRO A 167 6.76 -10.02 -9.99
C PRO A 167 5.97 -10.11 -11.30
N THR A 168 4.71 -10.53 -11.25
CA THR A 168 3.80 -10.65 -12.41
C THR A 168 2.83 -9.47 -12.55
N ASN A 169 2.85 -8.53 -11.60
CA ASN A 169 1.93 -7.40 -11.61
C ASN A 169 2.36 -6.35 -12.64
N THR A 170 1.44 -5.97 -13.52
CA THR A 170 1.65 -4.94 -14.55
C THR A 170 1.28 -3.53 -14.04
N TYR A 171 0.65 -3.43 -12.88
CA TYR A 171 0.17 -2.18 -12.27
C TYR A 171 1.00 -1.81 -11.04
N LYS A 172 1.07 -0.51 -10.74
CA LYS A 172 1.72 -0.01 -9.52
C LYS A 172 0.86 -0.31 -8.29
N THR A 173 1.49 -0.60 -7.16
CA THR A 173 0.78 -0.70 -5.88
C THR A 173 0.39 0.70 -5.39
N LEU A 174 -0.61 0.76 -4.52
CA LEU A 174 -1.03 2.03 -3.92
C LEU A 174 0.09 2.60 -3.03
N GLU A 175 0.87 1.73 -2.37
CA GLU A 175 2.01 2.07 -1.55
C GLU A 175 3.11 2.75 -2.37
N LEU A 176 3.42 2.22 -3.56
CA LEU A 176 4.36 2.84 -4.48
C LEU A 176 3.82 4.16 -5.05
N ASP A 177 2.54 4.23 -5.40
CA ASP A 177 1.92 5.49 -5.86
C ASP A 177 1.96 6.58 -4.78
N ILE A 178 1.74 6.22 -3.51
CA ILE A 178 1.90 7.14 -2.37
C ILE A 178 3.35 7.60 -2.23
N ALA A 179 4.31 6.67 -2.28
CA ALA A 179 5.72 6.99 -2.15
C ALA A 179 6.23 7.87 -3.31
N GLU A 180 5.81 7.60 -4.54
CA GLU A 180 6.12 8.44 -5.71
C GLU A 180 5.45 9.82 -5.61
N SER A 181 4.21 9.90 -5.12
CA SER A 181 3.53 11.18 -4.90
C SER A 181 4.24 12.04 -3.84
N ASP A 182 4.72 11.43 -2.76
CA ASP A 182 5.49 12.16 -1.73
C ASP A 182 6.82 12.70 -2.30
N VAL A 183 7.49 11.94 -3.19
CA VAL A 183 8.66 12.45 -3.94
C VAL A 183 8.29 13.67 -4.79
N GLU A 184 7.16 13.64 -5.50
CA GLU A 184 6.72 14.78 -6.31
C GLU A 184 6.42 16.02 -5.46
N VAL A 185 5.81 15.85 -4.29
CA VAL A 185 5.60 16.92 -3.32
C VAL A 185 6.94 17.51 -2.88
N LYS A 186 7.90 16.67 -2.50
CA LYS A 186 9.22 17.14 -2.05
C LYS A 186 9.99 17.85 -3.17
N LYS A 187 9.87 17.41 -4.42
CA LYS A 187 10.46 18.08 -5.58
C LYS A 187 9.82 19.44 -5.84
N ALA A 188 8.50 19.55 -5.73
CA ALA A 188 7.80 20.83 -5.85
C ALA A 188 8.17 21.78 -4.69
N GLU A 189 8.30 21.28 -3.46
CA GLU A 189 8.79 22.07 -2.31
C GLU A 189 10.21 22.58 -2.55
N LEU A 190 11.09 21.75 -3.13
CA LEU A 190 12.44 22.16 -3.52
C LEU A 190 12.44 23.25 -4.61
N GLU A 191 11.58 23.13 -5.61
CA GLU A 191 11.41 24.14 -6.67
C GLU A 191 10.97 25.48 -6.07
N LEU A 192 9.99 25.46 -5.17
CA LEU A 192 9.55 26.65 -4.43
C LEU A 192 10.69 27.28 -3.62
N VAL A 193 11.45 26.47 -2.87
CA VAL A 193 12.58 26.97 -2.06
C VAL A 193 13.67 27.57 -2.96
N LYS A 194 13.91 26.99 -4.14
CA LYS A 194 14.85 27.55 -5.13
C LYS A 194 14.37 28.88 -5.70
N GLU A 195 13.09 29.01 -6.03
CA GLU A 195 12.51 30.28 -6.51
C GLU A 195 12.52 31.36 -5.43
N GLU A 196 12.19 31.01 -4.18
CA GLU A 196 12.25 31.94 -3.04
C GLU A 196 13.69 32.38 -2.68
N ALA A 197 14.69 31.57 -3.06
CA ALA A 197 16.10 31.82 -2.84
C ALA A 197 16.76 32.71 -3.90
N LYS A 198 16.09 32.95 -5.05
CA LYS A 198 16.62 33.84 -6.10
C LYS A 198 16.63 35.29 -5.64
N GLU A 199 17.67 36.01 -6.05
CA GLU A 199 17.86 37.42 -5.71
C GLU A 199 16.81 38.32 -6.38
N SER A 200 16.39 38.00 -7.61
CA SER A 200 15.22 38.58 -8.27
C SER A 200 13.96 37.78 -7.92
N ARG A 201 13.23 38.22 -6.88
CA ARG A 201 11.96 37.62 -6.50
C ARG A 201 10.87 37.95 -7.52
N ASP A 202 10.50 36.93 -8.27
CA ASP A 202 9.34 36.96 -9.16
C ASP A 202 8.14 36.38 -8.40
N GLU A 203 7.28 37.27 -7.88
CA GLU A 203 6.16 36.88 -7.03
C GLU A 203 5.15 35.99 -7.77
N GLU A 204 4.99 36.15 -9.09
CA GLU A 204 4.09 35.34 -9.89
C GLU A 204 4.58 33.89 -9.97
N LYS A 205 5.88 33.69 -10.23
CA LYS A 205 6.50 32.35 -10.23
C LYS A 205 6.45 31.68 -8.86
N ILE A 206 6.67 32.43 -7.78
CA ILE A 206 6.57 31.92 -6.42
C ILE A 206 5.14 31.47 -6.12
N ASN A 207 4.13 32.25 -6.50
CA ASN A 207 2.73 31.89 -6.31
C ASN A 207 2.32 30.67 -7.15
N GLN A 208 2.82 30.57 -8.38
CA GLN A 208 2.62 29.40 -9.23
C GLN A 208 3.26 28.13 -8.62
N ALA A 209 4.49 28.25 -8.09
CA ALA A 209 5.17 27.16 -7.40
C ALA A 209 4.43 26.74 -6.12
N LYS A 210 3.88 27.69 -5.35
CA LYS A 210 3.04 27.41 -4.17
C LYS A 210 1.78 26.64 -4.55
N ALA A 211 1.06 27.08 -5.59
CA ALA A 211 -0.13 26.39 -6.07
C ALA A 211 0.17 24.97 -6.54
N LYS A 212 1.32 24.76 -7.21
CA LYS A 212 1.79 23.43 -7.62
C LYS A 212 2.07 22.52 -6.43
N VAL A 213 2.72 23.04 -5.37
CA VAL A 213 2.94 22.29 -4.12
C VAL A 213 1.62 21.91 -3.46
N GLU A 214 0.66 22.83 -3.38
CA GLU A 214 -0.65 22.58 -2.78
C GLU A 214 -1.44 21.51 -3.55
N SER A 215 -1.47 21.61 -4.88
CA SER A 215 -2.10 20.60 -5.74
C SER A 215 -1.50 19.21 -5.53
N LYS A 216 -0.17 19.11 -5.43
CA LYS A 216 0.52 17.82 -5.22
C LYS A 216 0.29 17.25 -3.83
N LYS A 217 0.22 18.10 -2.80
CA LYS A 217 -0.16 17.68 -1.43
C LYS A 217 -1.59 17.17 -1.36
N ALA A 218 -2.52 17.80 -2.07
CA ALA A 218 -3.90 17.34 -2.14
C ALA A 218 -4.01 15.95 -2.79
N GLU A 219 -3.23 15.71 -3.85
CA GLU A 219 -3.12 14.40 -4.51
C GLU A 219 -2.57 13.32 -3.55
N ALA A 220 -1.46 13.59 -2.86
CA ALA A 220 -0.90 12.67 -1.88
C ALA A 220 -1.88 12.35 -0.73
N THR A 221 -2.58 13.38 -0.22
CA THR A 221 -3.60 13.21 0.84
C THR A 221 -4.75 12.33 0.39
N ARG A 222 -5.17 12.47 -0.88
CA ARG A 222 -6.22 11.61 -1.46
C ARG A 222 -5.78 10.16 -1.53
N LEU A 223 -4.53 9.88 -1.90
CA LEU A 223 -4.01 8.51 -1.95
C LEU A 223 -3.96 7.87 -0.56
N GLU A 224 -3.54 8.63 0.46
CA GLU A 224 -3.58 8.17 1.86
C GLU A 224 -5.02 7.89 2.34
N LYS A 225 -5.99 8.73 1.94
CA LYS A 225 -7.40 8.49 2.24
C LYS A 225 -7.92 7.20 1.60
N ILE A 226 -7.54 6.94 0.34
CA ILE A 226 -7.90 5.68 -0.35
C ILE A 226 -7.29 4.48 0.38
N LYS A 227 -6.05 4.58 0.87
CA LYS A 227 -5.40 3.52 1.62
C LYS A 227 -6.13 3.21 2.93
N THR A 228 -6.52 4.24 3.66
CA THR A 228 -7.29 4.08 4.91
C THR A 228 -8.67 3.49 4.66
N GLU A 229 -9.43 4.00 3.68
CA GLU A 229 -10.73 3.46 3.31
C GLU A 229 -10.66 1.98 2.87
N ARG A 230 -9.63 1.59 2.10
CA ARG A 230 -9.41 0.18 1.72
C ARG A 230 -9.14 -0.71 2.92
N LYS A 231 -8.31 -0.25 3.86
CA LYS A 231 -7.98 -0.98 5.07
C LYS A 231 -9.22 -1.19 5.95
N GLU A 232 -10.04 -0.15 6.11
CA GLU A 232 -11.31 -0.24 6.84
C GLU A 232 -12.29 -1.22 6.17
N ALA A 233 -12.42 -1.16 4.84
CA ALA A 233 -13.27 -2.08 4.09
C ALA A 233 -12.80 -3.54 4.19
N GLU A 234 -11.50 -3.78 4.19
CA GLU A 234 -10.92 -5.13 4.35
C GLU A 234 -11.18 -5.68 5.75
N GLU A 235 -11.00 -4.87 6.79
CA GLU A 235 -11.31 -5.24 8.18
C GLU A 235 -12.80 -5.53 8.37
N GLU A 236 -13.69 -4.72 7.76
CA GLU A 236 -15.13 -4.98 7.80
C GLU A 236 -15.49 -6.27 7.06
N ALA A 237 -14.85 -6.54 5.93
CA ALA A 237 -15.04 -7.78 5.18
C ALA A 237 -14.59 -9.00 5.99
N LYS A 238 -13.45 -8.93 6.69
CA LYS A 238 -12.98 -9.98 7.61
C LYS A 238 -13.99 -10.24 8.72
N ARG A 239 -14.47 -9.18 9.41
CA ARG A 239 -15.51 -9.31 10.45
C ARG A 239 -16.79 -9.95 9.94
N LYS A 240 -17.23 -9.61 8.72
CA LYS A 240 -18.41 -10.22 8.09
C LYS A 240 -18.20 -11.69 7.74
N ALA A 241 -16.99 -12.06 7.31
CA ALA A 241 -16.64 -13.45 7.05
C ALA A 241 -16.62 -14.29 8.34
N ASP A 242 -16.04 -13.74 9.42
CA ASP A 242 -15.99 -14.39 10.74
C ASP A 242 -17.39 -14.57 11.35
N ALA A 243 -18.24 -13.55 11.24
CA ALA A 243 -19.64 -13.64 11.68
C ALA A 243 -20.41 -14.73 10.91
N LYS A 244 -20.18 -14.86 9.61
CA LYS A 244 -20.80 -15.89 8.77
C LYS A 244 -20.30 -17.30 9.10
N LEU A 245 -19.02 -17.45 9.48
CA LEU A 245 -18.47 -18.72 9.97
C LEU A 245 -19.05 -19.11 11.33
N GLN A 246 -19.25 -18.14 12.23
CA GLN A 246 -19.93 -18.40 13.51
C GLN A 246 -21.39 -18.81 13.32
N GLU A 247 -22.13 -18.14 12.43
CA GLU A 247 -23.53 -18.49 12.14
C GLU A 247 -23.66 -19.89 11.50
N ALA A 248 -22.73 -20.27 10.61
CA ALA A 248 -22.67 -21.61 10.03
C ALA A 248 -22.35 -22.71 11.07
N ASN A 249 -21.54 -22.39 12.08
CA ASN A 249 -21.21 -23.29 13.18
C ASN A 249 -22.36 -23.44 14.19
N VAL A 250 -23.19 -22.42 14.37
CA VAL A 250 -24.41 -22.52 15.20
C VAL A 250 -25.46 -23.40 14.50
N ALA A 251 -25.65 -23.24 13.19
CA ALA A 251 -26.61 -24.04 12.40
C ALA A 251 -26.26 -25.54 12.33
N THR A 252 -25.00 -25.92 12.52
CA THR A 252 -24.57 -27.32 12.59
C THR A 252 -24.74 -27.95 13.98
N SER A 253 -25.00 -27.15 15.03
CA SER A 253 -25.24 -27.66 16.39
C SER A 253 -26.71 -28.05 16.67
N GLU A 254 -27.66 -27.62 15.82
CA GLU A 254 -29.10 -27.95 15.97
C GLU A 254 -29.56 -29.19 15.20
N GLN A 255 -28.69 -29.84 14.40
CA GLN A 255 -29.02 -31.10 13.69
C GLN A 255 -28.42 -32.32 14.40
N GLY A 256 -28.84 -32.53 15.64
CA GLY A 256 -28.38 -33.63 16.49
C GLY A 256 -29.49 -34.60 16.92
N GLU A 257 -30.39 -35.03 16.03
CA GLU A 257 -31.23 -36.22 16.29
C GLU A 257 -31.41 -37.10 15.03
N PRO A 258 -31.25 -38.44 15.14
CA PRO A 258 -31.33 -39.33 13.98
C PRO A 258 -32.79 -39.74 13.72
N LYS A 259 -33.42 -39.23 12.65
CA LYS A 259 -34.72 -39.72 12.19
C LYS A 259 -34.58 -40.96 11.30
N LYS A 260 -35.18 -42.06 11.79
CA LYS A 260 -35.36 -43.35 11.11
C LYS A 260 -35.91 -43.22 9.70
N ARG A 261 -35.25 -43.94 8.79
CA ARG A 261 -35.65 -44.33 7.43
C ARG A 261 -37.03 -45.01 7.43
N THR A 262 -38.01 -44.42 6.76
CA THR A 262 -39.28 -45.09 6.39
C THR A 262 -39.52 -44.96 4.88
N LYS A 263 -39.83 -46.10 4.26
CA LYS A 263 -39.99 -46.34 2.81
C LYS A 263 -40.98 -45.37 2.15
N ARG A 264 -40.57 -44.86 0.98
CA ARG A 264 -41.40 -44.14 0.01
C ARG A 264 -42.17 -45.17 -0.83
N GLY A 265 -43.50 -45.19 -0.72
CA GLY A 265 -44.43 -45.84 -1.66
C GLY A 265 -44.95 -44.80 -2.67
N VAL A 266 -45.13 -45.24 -3.91
CA VAL A 266 -45.27 -44.44 -5.14
C VAL A 266 -46.75 -44.26 -5.53
N LEU A 267 -46.99 -43.30 -6.44
CA LEU A 267 -48.14 -43.08 -7.36
C LEU A 267 -49.23 -42.15 -6.80
N GLY A 268 -49.72 -41.09 -7.46
CA GLY A 268 -49.49 -40.51 -8.79
C GLY A 268 -50.47 -39.32 -8.95
N GLU A 269 -50.03 -38.24 -9.60
CA GLU A 269 -50.87 -37.15 -10.15
C GLU A 269 -51.74 -37.66 -11.33
N PRO A 270 -52.64 -36.87 -11.96
CA PRO A 270 -53.34 -35.64 -11.53
C PRO A 270 -54.85 -35.67 -11.91
N ALA A 271 -55.63 -34.65 -11.49
CA ALA A 271 -56.64 -33.94 -12.31
C ALA A 271 -57.62 -33.12 -11.45
N THR A 272 -57.70 -31.81 -11.70
CA THR A 272 -58.92 -30.98 -11.58
C THR A 272 -59.80 -31.27 -12.82
N PRO A 273 -61.15 -31.06 -12.85
CA PRO A 273 -61.77 -29.76 -12.54
C PRO A 273 -63.25 -29.74 -12.06
N ASP A 274 -63.67 -28.51 -11.76
CA ASP A 274 -64.95 -27.89 -12.14
C ASP A 274 -66.16 -27.83 -11.18
N LYS A 275 -66.64 -26.58 -11.07
CA LYS A 275 -68.04 -26.11 -11.07
C LYS A 275 -69.00 -26.41 -9.91
N LYS A 276 -69.43 -25.34 -9.24
CA LYS A 276 -70.72 -24.60 -9.41
C LYS A 276 -71.07 -23.93 -8.07
N GLU A 277 -71.13 -22.60 -8.00
CA GLU A 277 -72.28 -21.75 -8.40
C GLU A 277 -73.44 -21.85 -7.40
N ASN A 278 -73.72 -20.71 -6.75
CA ASN A 278 -74.97 -20.20 -6.14
C ASN A 278 -74.54 -19.21 -5.03
N GLY A 279 -74.92 -17.93 -4.96
CA GLY A 279 -76.02 -17.20 -5.58
C GLY A 279 -76.81 -16.48 -4.47
N ALA A 280 -77.00 -15.16 -4.64
CA ALA A 280 -77.93 -14.24 -3.92
C ALA A 280 -77.55 -13.81 -2.48
N LYS A 281 -77.18 -12.54 -2.23
CA LYS A 281 -77.95 -11.26 -2.17
C LYS A 281 -78.58 -10.96 -0.79
N SER A 282 -78.02 -9.97 -0.10
CA SER A 282 -78.70 -8.85 0.59
C SER A 282 -77.62 -7.79 0.90
N SER A 283 -77.63 -6.58 0.29
CA SER A 283 -78.33 -5.38 0.79
C SER A 283 -77.99 -5.06 2.24
N ASP A 284 -77.70 -3.85 2.69
CA ASP A 284 -77.48 -2.51 2.15
C ASP A 284 -77.20 -1.69 3.42
N SER A 285 -76.10 -0.92 3.48
CA SER A 285 -76.02 0.26 4.35
C SER A 285 -74.88 1.14 3.88
N SER A 286 -75.21 1.98 2.90
CA SER A 286 -74.52 3.24 2.64
C SER A 286 -74.75 4.20 3.81
N VAL A 287 -73.66 4.68 4.42
CA VAL A 287 -73.58 6.05 4.92
C VAL A 287 -72.28 6.61 4.36
N GLY A 288 -72.42 7.52 3.40
CA GLY A 288 -71.31 8.27 2.86
C GLY A 288 -70.86 9.35 3.83
N GLU A 289 -69.55 9.57 3.86
CA GLU A 289 -68.98 10.85 4.25
C GLU A 289 -68.02 11.25 3.12
N GLU A 290 -68.26 12.43 2.57
CA GLU A 290 -67.49 13.04 1.52
C GLU A 290 -66.01 13.15 1.91
N THR A 291 -65.11 12.83 0.99
CA THR A 291 -63.84 13.55 0.95
C THR A 291 -63.38 13.74 -0.49
N LEU A 292 -63.02 14.98 -0.75
CA LEU A 292 -62.66 15.65 -2.00
C LEU A 292 -61.62 14.89 -2.84
N PRO A 293 -61.51 15.18 -4.15
CA PRO A 293 -60.53 14.53 -5.02
C PRO A 293 -59.10 14.93 -4.62
N SER A 294 -58.36 14.03 -4.00
CA SER A 294 -56.96 14.23 -3.64
C SER A 294 -56.08 14.45 -4.89
N PRO A 295 -55.25 15.50 -4.96
CA PRO A 295 -54.43 15.83 -6.13
C PRO A 295 -53.12 15.02 -6.27
N SER A 296 -52.96 13.90 -5.55
CA SER A 296 -51.64 13.28 -5.32
C SER A 296 -51.22 12.13 -6.27
N LEU A 297 -51.94 11.90 -7.38
CA LEU A 297 -51.59 10.84 -8.35
C LEU A 297 -50.29 11.08 -9.16
N LYS A 298 -49.64 12.24 -9.00
CA LYS A 298 -48.44 12.64 -9.77
C LYS A 298 -47.11 12.09 -9.22
N PRO A 299 -46.80 12.16 -7.91
CA PRO A 299 -45.56 11.60 -7.35
C PRO A 299 -45.48 10.07 -7.44
N GLU A 300 -46.57 9.35 -7.16
CA GLU A 300 -46.59 7.87 -7.16
C GLU A 300 -46.27 7.28 -8.54
N LYS A 301 -46.81 7.90 -9.61
CA LYS A 301 -46.52 7.49 -10.99
C LYS A 301 -45.04 7.70 -11.38
N LYS A 302 -44.39 8.75 -10.85
CA LYS A 302 -42.96 9.00 -11.10
C LYS A 302 -42.05 8.02 -10.35
N VAL A 303 -42.42 7.65 -9.13
CA VAL A 303 -41.71 6.61 -8.36
C VAL A 303 -41.81 5.27 -9.10
N ALA A 304 -43.00 4.86 -9.55
CA ALA A 304 -43.17 3.62 -10.29
C ALA A 304 -42.40 3.58 -11.62
N GLU A 305 -42.30 4.70 -12.34
CA GLU A 305 -41.48 4.80 -13.56
C GLU A 305 -39.98 4.67 -13.25
N ALA A 306 -39.51 5.28 -12.17
CA ALA A 306 -38.12 5.17 -11.74
C ALA A 306 -37.77 3.74 -11.27
N GLU A 307 -38.67 3.06 -10.57
CA GLU A 307 -38.50 1.65 -10.16
C GLU A 307 -38.38 0.72 -11.37
N LYS A 308 -39.20 0.96 -12.40
CA LYS A 308 -39.10 0.20 -13.66
C LYS A 308 -37.74 0.39 -14.34
N LYS A 309 -37.19 1.61 -14.32
CA LYS A 309 -35.86 1.91 -14.90
C LYS A 309 -34.72 1.25 -14.11
N VAL A 310 -34.83 1.19 -12.79
CA VAL A 310 -33.87 0.44 -11.94
C VAL A 310 -33.91 -1.05 -12.28
N ALA A 311 -35.11 -1.63 -12.36
CA ALA A 311 -35.27 -3.05 -12.68
C ALA A 311 -34.72 -3.41 -14.08
N GLU A 312 -34.89 -2.53 -15.07
CA GLU A 312 -34.29 -2.71 -16.39
C GLU A 312 -32.76 -2.65 -16.37
N ALA A 313 -32.18 -1.68 -15.65
CA ALA A 313 -30.74 -1.55 -15.50
C ALA A 313 -30.12 -2.76 -14.77
N GLU A 314 -30.77 -3.23 -13.69
CA GLU A 314 -30.34 -4.43 -12.97
C GLU A 314 -30.32 -5.67 -13.85
N LYS A 315 -31.33 -5.82 -14.72
CA LYS A 315 -31.38 -6.93 -15.66
C LYS A 315 -30.19 -6.87 -16.62
N LYS A 316 -29.88 -5.70 -17.19
CA LYS A 316 -28.71 -5.51 -18.07
C LYS A 316 -27.39 -5.83 -17.36
N ALA A 317 -27.23 -5.43 -16.11
CA ALA A 317 -26.03 -5.74 -15.32
C ALA A 317 -25.92 -7.26 -15.03
N LYS A 318 -27.04 -7.93 -14.74
CA LYS A 318 -27.09 -9.40 -14.54
C LYS A 318 -26.77 -10.15 -15.83
N ASP A 319 -27.30 -9.70 -16.97
CA ASP A 319 -27.03 -10.29 -18.28
C ASP A 319 -25.54 -10.14 -18.64
N GLN A 320 -24.94 -8.96 -18.43
CA GLN A 320 -23.51 -8.73 -18.64
C GLN A 320 -22.64 -9.58 -17.71
N LYS A 321 -23.06 -9.78 -16.45
CA LYS A 321 -22.36 -10.62 -15.48
C LYS A 321 -22.34 -12.09 -15.86
N GLU A 322 -23.43 -12.60 -16.44
CA GLU A 322 -23.48 -13.97 -16.94
C GLU A 322 -22.69 -14.12 -18.24
N GLU A 323 -22.68 -13.10 -19.11
CA GLU A 323 -21.83 -13.08 -20.31
C GLU A 323 -20.33 -13.09 -19.95
N ASP A 324 -19.92 -12.26 -19.00
CA ASP A 324 -18.55 -12.22 -18.51
C ASP A 324 -18.13 -13.55 -17.87
N ARG A 325 -19.02 -14.17 -17.09
CA ARG A 325 -18.77 -15.49 -16.49
C ARG A 325 -18.59 -16.58 -17.53
N ARG A 326 -19.29 -16.47 -18.67
CA ARG A 326 -19.18 -17.41 -19.80
C ARG A 326 -17.93 -17.20 -20.64
N ASN A 327 -17.58 -15.95 -20.92
CA ASN A 327 -16.43 -15.60 -21.76
C ASN A 327 -15.09 -15.63 -21.00
N TYR A 328 -15.12 -15.38 -19.68
CA TYR A 328 -13.93 -15.30 -18.83
C TYR A 328 -14.10 -16.08 -17.52
N PRO A 329 -14.24 -17.42 -17.57
CA PRO A 329 -14.54 -18.26 -16.41
C PRO A 329 -13.43 -18.30 -15.34
N THR A 330 -12.20 -17.94 -15.70
CA THR A 330 -11.02 -17.91 -14.80
C THR A 330 -10.66 -16.51 -14.31
N ASN A 331 -11.41 -15.48 -14.70
CA ASN A 331 -11.10 -14.10 -14.35
C ASN A 331 -11.67 -13.73 -12.98
N THR A 332 -10.79 -13.33 -12.06
CA THR A 332 -11.15 -12.86 -10.70
C THR A 332 -11.58 -11.38 -10.68
N TYR A 333 -11.31 -10.63 -11.75
CA TYR A 333 -11.59 -9.19 -11.85
C TYR A 333 -12.84 -8.90 -12.69
N LYS A 334 -13.60 -7.87 -12.29
CA LYS A 334 -14.76 -7.36 -13.03
C LYS A 334 -14.32 -6.76 -14.37
N THR A 335 -15.09 -6.99 -15.43
CA THR A 335 -14.85 -6.33 -16.71
C THR A 335 -15.28 -4.86 -16.63
N LEU A 336 -14.69 -4.02 -17.48
CA LEU A 336 -15.07 -2.61 -17.58
C LEU A 336 -16.54 -2.47 -17.99
N GLU A 337 -17.03 -3.36 -18.87
CA GLU A 337 -18.42 -3.45 -19.30
C GLU A 337 -19.38 -3.69 -18.13
N LEU A 338 -19.02 -4.62 -17.24
CA LEU A 338 -19.79 -4.91 -16.04
C LEU A 338 -19.72 -3.78 -15.01
N ASP A 339 -18.56 -3.15 -14.84
CA ASP A 339 -18.42 -1.98 -13.96
C ASP A 339 -19.27 -0.79 -14.47
N ILE A 340 -19.36 -0.58 -15.79
CA ILE A 340 -20.24 0.44 -16.38
C ILE A 340 -21.71 0.09 -16.13
N ALA A 341 -22.11 -1.16 -16.35
CA ALA A 341 -23.48 -1.61 -16.13
C ALA A 341 -23.90 -1.52 -14.65
N GLU A 342 -23.04 -1.92 -13.71
CA GLU A 342 -23.28 -1.77 -12.27
C GLU A 342 -23.32 -0.29 -11.83
N SER A 343 -22.54 0.58 -12.48
CA SER A 343 -22.56 2.02 -12.20
C SER A 343 -23.87 2.68 -12.67
N ASP A 344 -24.40 2.29 -13.83
CA ASP A 344 -25.72 2.76 -14.30
C ASP A 344 -26.85 2.36 -13.34
N VAL A 345 -26.82 1.13 -12.80
CA VAL A 345 -27.76 0.70 -11.74
C VAL A 345 -27.70 1.63 -10.53
N LYS A 346 -26.49 1.94 -10.03
CA LYS A 346 -26.30 2.84 -8.87
C LYS A 346 -26.80 4.26 -9.14
N VAL A 347 -26.67 4.75 -10.37
CA VAL A 347 -27.23 6.06 -10.78
C VAL A 347 -28.76 6.01 -10.72
N LYS A 348 -29.37 4.96 -11.28
CA LYS A 348 -30.83 4.79 -11.32
C LYS A 348 -31.43 4.60 -9.91
N GLU A 349 -30.74 3.89 -9.03
CA GLU A 349 -31.14 3.74 -7.62
C GLU A 349 -31.08 5.07 -6.87
N ALA A 350 -30.04 5.88 -7.09
CA ALA A 350 -29.93 7.20 -6.49
C ALA A 350 -30.99 8.18 -7.04
N GLU A 351 -31.30 8.11 -8.34
CA GLU A 351 -32.41 8.87 -8.95
C GLU A 351 -33.76 8.46 -8.35
N LEU A 352 -33.96 7.16 -8.10
CA LEU A 352 -35.16 6.65 -7.43
C LEU A 352 -35.27 7.15 -5.97
N GLU A 353 -34.17 7.14 -5.22
CA GLU A 353 -34.11 7.65 -3.84
C GLU A 353 -34.46 9.15 -3.81
N LEU A 354 -33.95 9.93 -4.76
CA LEU A 354 -34.29 11.34 -4.92
C LEU A 354 -35.79 11.53 -5.22
N VAL A 355 -36.35 10.76 -6.17
CA VAL A 355 -37.77 10.85 -6.53
C VAL A 355 -38.66 10.45 -5.35
N LYS A 356 -38.26 9.46 -4.54
CA LYS A 356 -38.95 9.06 -3.32
C LYS A 356 -38.89 10.13 -2.24
N GLU A 357 -37.76 10.81 -2.04
CA GLU A 357 -37.64 11.93 -1.10
C GLU A 357 -38.42 13.17 -1.55
N GLU A 358 -38.47 13.48 -2.85
CA GLU A 358 -39.25 14.61 -3.39
C GLU A 358 -40.78 14.37 -3.35
N ALA A 359 -41.18 13.09 -3.31
CA ALA A 359 -42.57 12.64 -3.24
C ALA A 359 -43.15 12.63 -1.80
N LYS A 360 -42.33 12.74 -0.76
CA LYS A 360 -42.80 12.77 0.64
C LYS A 360 -43.53 14.08 0.94
N GLU A 361 -44.64 13.96 1.66
CA GLU A 361 -45.52 15.09 2.03
C GLU A 361 -44.83 16.08 2.98
N SER A 362 -43.96 15.59 3.88
CA SER A 362 -43.04 16.40 4.70
C SER A 362 -41.68 16.54 4.01
N ARG A 363 -41.52 17.54 3.16
CA ARG A 363 -40.25 17.79 2.45
C ARG A 363 -39.16 18.28 3.41
N ASN A 364 -38.14 17.45 3.61
CA ASN A 364 -36.90 17.89 4.24
C ASN A 364 -35.91 18.33 3.14
N GLU A 365 -35.77 19.65 2.95
CA GLU A 365 -34.93 20.24 1.89
C GLU A 365 -33.45 19.83 1.98
N GLU A 366 -32.94 19.56 3.18
CA GLU A 366 -31.56 19.13 3.38
C GLU A 366 -31.33 17.72 2.85
N LYS A 367 -32.27 16.80 3.09
CA LYS A 367 -32.22 15.44 2.54
C LYS A 367 -32.35 15.41 1.02
N VAL A 368 -33.19 16.27 0.45
CA VAL A 368 -33.32 16.41 -1.01
C VAL A 368 -32.03 16.95 -1.62
N LYS A 369 -31.37 17.93 -0.99
CA LYS A 369 -30.05 18.43 -1.43
C LYS A 369 -28.97 17.35 -1.36
N GLN A 370 -28.96 16.55 -0.29
CA GLN A 370 -28.02 15.43 -0.14
C GLN A 370 -28.26 14.34 -1.20
N ALA A 371 -29.51 13.99 -1.47
CA ALA A 371 -29.87 13.04 -2.52
C ALA A 371 -29.47 13.55 -3.92
N LYS A 372 -29.65 14.85 -4.21
CA LYS A 372 -29.19 15.47 -5.47
C LYS A 372 -27.67 15.39 -5.64
N ALA A 373 -26.92 15.70 -4.59
CA ALA A 373 -25.45 15.59 -4.62
C ALA A 373 -24.98 14.14 -4.82
N LYS A 374 -25.68 13.16 -4.22
CA LYS A 374 -25.41 11.73 -4.40
C LYS A 374 -25.64 11.28 -5.85
N VAL A 375 -26.73 11.73 -6.47
CA VAL A 375 -27.02 11.47 -7.90
C VAL A 375 -25.94 12.07 -8.80
N GLU A 376 -25.54 13.32 -8.56
CA GLU A 376 -24.49 13.99 -9.35
C GLU A 376 -23.14 13.29 -9.24
N SER A 377 -22.75 12.88 -8.02
CA SER A 377 -21.53 12.12 -7.78
C SER A 377 -21.52 10.78 -8.53
N LYS A 378 -22.64 10.03 -8.48
CA LYS A 378 -22.75 8.74 -9.17
C LYS A 378 -22.77 8.88 -10.68
N LYS A 379 -23.40 9.94 -11.20
CA LYS A 379 -23.40 10.25 -12.64
C LYS A 379 -22.00 10.60 -13.14
N ALA A 380 -21.23 11.37 -12.36
CA ALA A 380 -19.83 11.69 -12.70
C ALA A 380 -18.94 10.44 -12.72
N GLU A 381 -19.17 9.49 -11.79
CA GLU A 381 -18.48 8.19 -11.76
C GLU A 381 -18.79 7.36 -13.03
N ALA A 382 -20.06 7.28 -13.44
CA ALA A 382 -20.46 6.61 -14.68
C ALA A 382 -19.84 7.25 -15.94
N THR A 383 -19.86 8.58 -16.06
CA THR A 383 -19.24 9.30 -17.19
C THR A 383 -17.73 9.06 -17.26
N ARG A 384 -17.05 8.93 -16.11
CA ARG A 384 -15.62 8.61 -16.07
C ARG A 384 -15.34 7.20 -16.62
N LEU A 385 -16.15 6.21 -16.26
CA LEU A 385 -16.00 4.84 -16.75
C LEU A 385 -16.23 4.76 -18.28
N GLU A 386 -17.21 5.49 -18.81
CA GLU A 386 -17.40 5.60 -20.26
C GLU A 386 -16.21 6.26 -20.98
N LYS A 387 -15.61 7.30 -20.37
CA LYS A 387 -14.41 7.94 -20.93
C LYS A 387 -13.23 6.96 -20.97
N ILE A 388 -13.03 6.19 -19.89
CA ILE A 388 -12.00 5.14 -19.83
C ILE A 388 -12.22 4.09 -20.93
N LYS A 389 -13.47 3.66 -21.16
CA LYS A 389 -13.82 2.74 -22.26
C LYS A 389 -13.42 3.31 -23.62
N THR A 390 -13.75 4.58 -23.84
CA THR A 390 -13.49 5.29 -25.10
C THR A 390 -11.98 5.43 -25.35
N ASP A 391 -11.22 5.81 -24.33
CA ASP A 391 -9.77 5.98 -24.41
C ASP A 391 -9.05 4.64 -24.64
N ARG A 392 -9.51 3.56 -23.98
CA ARG A 392 -8.98 2.20 -24.20
C ARG A 392 -9.24 1.72 -25.63
N LYS A 393 -10.44 1.98 -26.18
CA LYS A 393 -10.78 1.65 -27.57
C LYS A 393 -9.90 2.41 -28.57
N LYS A 394 -9.66 3.71 -28.34
CA LYS A 394 -8.75 4.52 -29.16
C LYS A 394 -7.31 4.01 -29.09
N ALA A 395 -6.84 3.62 -27.90
CA ALA A 395 -5.50 3.07 -27.72
C ALA A 395 -5.33 1.71 -28.43
N GLU A 396 -6.36 0.86 -28.41
CA GLU A 396 -6.35 -0.41 -29.12
C GLU A 396 -6.35 -0.23 -30.65
N GLU A 397 -7.16 0.72 -31.16
CA GLU A 397 -7.17 1.06 -32.58
C GLU A 397 -5.83 1.63 -33.06
N ALA A 398 -5.19 2.48 -32.24
CA ALA A 398 -3.84 2.99 -32.52
C ALA A 398 -2.79 1.88 -32.55
N LYS A 399 -2.89 0.88 -31.65
CA LYS A 399 -2.02 -0.30 -31.66
C LYS A 399 -2.23 -1.16 -32.91
N ARG A 400 -3.48 -1.33 -33.36
CA ARG A 400 -3.78 -2.08 -34.59
C ARG A 400 -3.23 -1.37 -35.83
N LYS A 401 -3.34 -0.03 -35.91
CA LYS A 401 -2.76 0.78 -37.00
C LYS A 401 -1.23 0.74 -37.02
N ALA A 402 -0.58 0.81 -35.85
CA ALA A 402 0.88 0.66 -35.76
C ALA A 402 1.37 -0.73 -36.17
N ALA A 403 0.65 -1.79 -35.76
CA ALA A 403 0.96 -3.16 -36.17
C ALA A 403 0.71 -3.45 -37.66
N GLU A 404 -0.19 -2.70 -38.29
CA GLU A 404 -0.46 -2.75 -39.73
C GLU A 404 0.60 -1.97 -40.53
N GLU A 405 1.08 -0.82 -40.03
CA GLU A 405 2.20 -0.08 -40.62
C GLU A 405 3.54 -0.85 -40.55
N ASP A 406 3.80 -1.58 -39.45
CA ASP A 406 4.98 -2.44 -39.33
C ASP A 406 4.93 -3.63 -40.31
N LYS A 407 3.73 -4.15 -40.63
CA LYS A 407 3.56 -5.20 -41.64
C LYS A 407 3.77 -4.73 -43.09
N VAL A 408 3.65 -3.43 -43.38
CA VAL A 408 3.89 -2.87 -44.72
C VAL A 408 5.37 -2.57 -44.97
N LYS A 409 6.21 -2.51 -43.93
CA LYS A 409 7.67 -2.28 -44.04
C LYS A 409 8.50 -3.55 -44.27
N GLU A 410 7.94 -4.74 -44.04
CA GLU A 410 8.60 -6.00 -44.42
C GLU A 410 8.20 -6.43 -45.85
N LYS A 411 8.88 -5.85 -46.84
CA LYS A 411 9.03 -6.47 -48.17
C LYS A 411 10.44 -7.11 -48.24
N PRO A 412 10.63 -8.28 -48.89
CA PRO A 412 11.83 -9.09 -48.70
C PRO A 412 13.07 -8.39 -49.25
N ALA A 413 14.12 -8.30 -48.44
CA ALA A 413 15.44 -7.90 -48.89
C ALA A 413 16.05 -9.00 -49.78
N GLU A 414 16.55 -8.57 -50.94
CA GLU A 414 17.32 -9.36 -51.90
C GLU A 414 18.55 -10.01 -51.23
N GLN A 415 18.80 -11.28 -51.57
CA GLN A 415 19.99 -12.03 -51.16
C GLN A 415 21.28 -11.36 -51.67
N PRO A 416 22.33 -11.21 -50.84
CA PRO A 416 23.64 -10.81 -51.35
C PRO A 416 24.37 -12.03 -51.96
N GLN A 417 24.91 -11.86 -53.17
CA GLN A 417 25.79 -12.83 -53.84
C GLN A 417 27.12 -13.03 -53.07
N PRO A 418 27.72 -14.24 -53.11
CA PRO A 418 29.01 -14.50 -52.48
C PRO A 418 30.20 -14.02 -53.34
N ALA A 419 31.19 -13.40 -52.71
CA ALA A 419 32.46 -12.97 -53.32
C ALA A 419 33.53 -14.09 -53.26
N PRO A 420 34.53 -14.11 -54.19
CA PRO A 420 35.45 -15.24 -54.37
C PRO A 420 36.66 -15.24 -53.42
N ALA A 421 37.23 -16.44 -53.22
CA ALA A 421 38.23 -16.84 -52.22
C ALA A 421 39.66 -16.34 -52.46
N PRO A 422 40.49 -16.19 -51.39
CA PRO A 422 41.95 -16.10 -51.51
C PRO A 422 42.67 -17.45 -51.30
N GLN A 423 43.72 -17.70 -52.09
CA GLN A 423 44.63 -18.85 -52.01
C GLN A 423 45.95 -18.51 -51.24
N PRO A 424 46.73 -19.53 -50.81
CA PRO A 424 47.69 -19.43 -49.70
C PRO A 424 49.17 -19.32 -50.12
N GLU A 425 50.02 -18.79 -49.23
CA GLU A 425 51.49 -18.91 -49.31
C GLU A 425 52.04 -19.98 -48.34
N LYS A 426 53.13 -20.65 -48.77
CA LYS A 426 53.70 -21.93 -48.33
C LYS A 426 54.87 -21.77 -47.33
N PRO A 427 55.24 -22.81 -46.53
CA PRO A 427 56.36 -22.76 -45.56
C PRO A 427 57.74 -23.21 -46.12
N THR A 428 58.78 -23.01 -45.31
CA THR A 428 60.23 -23.31 -45.49
C THR A 428 60.68 -24.13 -44.26
N GLU A 429 61.58 -25.12 -44.24
CA GLU A 429 62.33 -25.99 -45.17
C GLU A 429 62.82 -27.21 -44.32
N GLU A 430 63.09 -28.33 -45.00
CA GLU A 430 63.75 -29.58 -44.54
C GLU A 430 65.28 -29.38 -44.28
N PRO A 431 66.17 -30.37 -43.92
CA PRO A 431 66.24 -31.73 -44.46
C PRO A 431 66.75 -32.91 -43.57
N GLU A 432 66.34 -34.11 -43.99
CA GLU A 432 67.07 -35.39 -44.20
C GLU A 432 67.89 -36.15 -43.10
N ASN A 433 67.60 -37.45 -43.09
CA ASN A 433 68.15 -38.61 -42.36
C ASN A 433 69.49 -39.12 -42.98
N PRO A 434 70.31 -39.98 -42.31
CA PRO A 434 70.20 -41.44 -42.52
C PRO A 434 70.62 -42.38 -41.35
N ALA A 435 70.29 -43.68 -41.53
CA ALA A 435 70.31 -44.86 -40.63
C ALA A 435 71.72 -45.49 -40.31
N PRO A 436 71.91 -46.74 -39.78
CA PRO A 436 71.09 -47.74 -39.03
C PRO A 436 71.80 -48.38 -37.78
N ALA A 437 71.15 -49.38 -37.15
CA ALA A 437 71.32 -50.03 -35.81
C ALA A 437 72.61 -50.83 -35.48
N PRO A 438 72.84 -51.25 -34.19
CA PRO A 438 72.40 -52.58 -33.71
C PRO A 438 71.96 -52.68 -32.20
N LYS A 439 71.30 -53.80 -31.83
CA LYS A 439 70.99 -54.35 -30.46
C LYS A 439 72.03 -55.44 -30.10
N PRO A 440 72.17 -56.05 -28.87
CA PRO A 440 71.16 -56.48 -27.86
C PRO A 440 71.60 -56.13 -26.39
N GLU A 441 70.90 -56.39 -25.27
CA GLU A 441 70.51 -57.67 -24.63
C GLU A 441 69.45 -57.47 -23.53
N LYS A 442 68.73 -58.56 -23.23
CA LYS A 442 67.71 -58.78 -22.20
C LYS A 442 68.20 -59.93 -21.31
N PRO A 443 67.63 -60.15 -20.10
CA PRO A 443 67.35 -61.53 -19.69
C PRO A 443 65.85 -61.81 -19.44
N ALA A 444 65.34 -62.77 -20.22
CA ALA A 444 64.50 -63.96 -19.92
C ALA A 444 63.91 -64.18 -18.50
N GLU A 445 62.78 -64.89 -18.26
CA GLU A 445 61.64 -65.42 -19.05
C GLU A 445 60.58 -66.10 -18.10
N GLN A 446 59.34 -66.30 -18.60
CA GLN A 446 58.26 -67.28 -18.25
C GLN A 446 57.34 -67.14 -17.00
N PRO A 447 56.07 -67.67 -17.00
CA PRO A 447 55.03 -67.67 -18.05
C PRO A 447 53.55 -67.45 -17.60
N LYS A 448 52.74 -66.99 -18.58
CA LYS A 448 51.30 -67.20 -18.96
C LYS A 448 50.19 -67.69 -17.99
N ALA A 449 49.02 -67.02 -18.10
CA ALA A 449 47.64 -67.57 -18.26
C ALA A 449 46.76 -66.40 -18.81
N GLU A 450 46.20 -66.34 -20.02
CA GLU A 450 45.18 -67.09 -20.79
C GLU A 450 43.74 -67.08 -20.23
N LYS A 451 42.83 -66.66 -21.15
CA LYS A 451 41.34 -66.63 -21.18
C LYS A 451 40.69 -65.30 -20.76
N THR A 452 39.62 -64.82 -21.42
CA THR A 452 38.52 -65.58 -22.07
C THR A 452 37.77 -64.72 -23.13
N ASP A 453 37.11 -65.38 -24.08
CA ASP A 453 36.30 -64.84 -25.20
C ASP A 453 35.05 -64.00 -24.81
N ASP A 454 34.89 -63.64 -23.53
CA ASP A 454 33.67 -63.00 -23.01
C ASP A 454 33.75 -61.46 -22.96
N GLN A 455 34.89 -60.83 -23.24
CA GLN A 455 35.04 -59.37 -23.22
C GLN A 455 34.86 -58.68 -24.57
N GLN A 456 34.73 -59.45 -25.67
CA GLN A 456 34.52 -58.91 -27.02
C GLN A 456 33.04 -58.93 -27.44
N ALA A 457 32.16 -59.59 -26.68
CA ALA A 457 30.73 -59.73 -26.99
C ALA A 457 29.85 -58.61 -26.41
N GLU A 458 30.28 -57.87 -25.38
CA GLU A 458 29.49 -56.75 -24.82
C GLU A 458 29.60 -55.45 -25.63
N GLU A 459 30.71 -55.22 -26.34
CA GLU A 459 30.89 -54.00 -27.15
C GLU A 459 30.17 -54.03 -28.51
N ASP A 460 29.85 -55.22 -29.05
CA ASP A 460 29.08 -55.38 -30.30
C ASP A 460 27.55 -55.29 -30.11
N TYR A 461 27.03 -55.47 -28.87
CA TYR A 461 25.60 -55.33 -28.56
C TYR A 461 25.17 -53.85 -28.48
N ALA A 462 26.07 -52.94 -28.09
CA ALA A 462 25.78 -51.51 -28.01
C ALA A 462 25.64 -50.84 -29.40
N ARG A 463 26.38 -51.31 -30.43
CA ARG A 463 26.42 -50.65 -31.75
C ARG A 463 25.24 -50.97 -32.68
N ARG A 464 24.52 -52.08 -32.47
CA ARG A 464 23.39 -52.50 -33.35
C ARG A 464 22.04 -51.83 -33.02
N SER A 465 21.87 -51.26 -31.83
CA SER A 465 20.57 -50.67 -31.41
C SER A 465 20.37 -49.21 -31.87
N GLU A 466 21.45 -48.45 -32.07
CA GLU A 466 21.39 -47.05 -32.49
C GLU A 466 21.19 -46.86 -34.01
N GLU A 467 21.59 -47.82 -34.85
CA GLU A 467 21.36 -47.78 -36.29
C GLU A 467 19.93 -48.21 -36.70
N GLU A 468 19.24 -49.01 -35.88
CA GLU A 468 17.86 -49.43 -36.12
C GLU A 468 16.84 -48.30 -35.78
N TYR A 469 17.16 -47.44 -34.80
CA TYR A 469 16.30 -46.32 -34.41
C TYR A 469 16.27 -45.19 -35.44
N ASN A 470 17.38 -44.95 -36.15
CA ASN A 470 17.50 -43.85 -37.13
C ASN A 470 16.95 -44.17 -38.53
N ARG A 471 16.62 -45.44 -38.85
CA ARG A 471 16.07 -45.82 -40.17
C ARG A 471 14.54 -45.81 -40.26
N LEU A 472 13.82 -45.70 -39.14
CA LEU A 472 12.35 -45.86 -39.11
C LEU A 472 11.55 -44.54 -39.21
N THR A 473 12.18 -43.36 -39.12
CA THR A 473 11.46 -42.08 -38.99
C THR A 473 11.39 -41.21 -40.26
N GLN A 474 11.93 -41.63 -41.40
CA GLN A 474 11.98 -40.76 -42.60
C GLN A 474 11.18 -41.17 -43.84
N GLN A 475 10.37 -42.24 -43.87
CA GLN A 475 9.53 -42.49 -45.06
C GLN A 475 8.19 -43.16 -44.75
N GLN A 476 7.09 -42.37 -44.67
CA GLN A 476 5.81 -42.68 -45.33
C GLN A 476 4.77 -41.51 -45.24
N PRO A 477 4.02 -41.21 -46.32
CA PRO A 477 2.98 -40.16 -46.39
C PRO A 477 1.55 -40.71 -46.02
N PRO A 478 0.48 -39.87 -45.99
CA PRO A 478 -0.47 -39.77 -44.89
C PRO A 478 -1.59 -40.83 -44.87
N LYS A 479 -2.08 -41.19 -43.68
CA LYS A 479 -3.33 -41.94 -43.49
C LYS A 479 -4.16 -41.41 -42.31
N ILE A 480 -5.46 -41.40 -42.58
CA ILE A 480 -6.60 -40.76 -41.93
C ILE A 480 -6.79 -41.11 -40.45
N GLU A 481 -7.26 -40.10 -39.72
CA GLU A 481 -7.70 -40.06 -38.33
C GLU A 481 -8.56 -41.26 -37.89
N LYS A 482 -8.16 -41.88 -36.77
CA LYS A 482 -9.07 -42.55 -35.83
C LYS A 482 -8.54 -42.28 -34.40
N PRO A 483 -9.38 -41.76 -33.49
CA PRO A 483 -8.93 -40.89 -32.40
C PRO A 483 -8.10 -41.62 -31.35
N ALA A 484 -7.00 -40.98 -30.95
CA ALA A 484 -6.13 -41.40 -29.86
C ALA A 484 -6.93 -41.50 -28.55
N GLN A 485 -6.70 -42.59 -27.82
CA GLN A 485 -7.14 -42.74 -26.44
C GLN A 485 -6.48 -41.67 -25.55
N PRO A 486 -7.21 -41.10 -24.58
CA PRO A 486 -6.76 -39.96 -23.80
C PRO A 486 -5.55 -40.34 -22.94
N SER A 487 -4.47 -39.56 -23.04
CA SER A 487 -3.43 -39.53 -22.01
C SER A 487 -4.12 -39.22 -20.68
N THR A 488 -4.00 -40.11 -19.71
CA THR A 488 -4.56 -39.86 -18.38
C THR A 488 -3.93 -38.56 -17.84
N PRO A 489 -4.72 -37.53 -17.52
CA PRO A 489 -4.17 -36.28 -17.04
C PRO A 489 -3.41 -36.55 -15.73
N LYS A 490 -2.15 -36.10 -15.66
CA LYS A 490 -1.40 -36.06 -14.39
C LYS A 490 -2.17 -35.12 -13.47
N THR A 491 -2.86 -35.66 -12.48
CA THR A 491 -3.66 -34.88 -11.52
C THR A 491 -3.26 -35.26 -10.10
N GLY A 492 -3.34 -34.29 -9.18
CA GLY A 492 -2.96 -34.43 -7.79
C GLY A 492 -1.45 -34.31 -7.52
N TRP A 493 -1.04 -34.74 -6.32
CA TRP A 493 0.34 -34.71 -5.87
C TRP A 493 1.22 -35.69 -6.66
N LYS A 494 2.35 -35.21 -7.14
CA LYS A 494 3.38 -35.99 -7.84
C LYS A 494 4.76 -35.63 -7.34
N GLN A 495 5.59 -36.65 -7.13
CA GLN A 495 6.99 -36.45 -6.80
C GLN A 495 7.83 -36.63 -8.06
N GLU A 496 8.59 -35.61 -8.42
CA GLU A 496 9.50 -35.61 -9.57
C GLU A 496 10.86 -35.07 -9.10
N ASN A 497 11.94 -35.81 -9.37
CA ASN A 497 13.31 -35.49 -8.92
C ASN A 497 13.43 -35.16 -7.41
N GLY A 498 12.68 -35.86 -6.56
CA GLY A 498 12.68 -35.66 -5.11
C GLY A 498 11.86 -34.46 -4.62
N MET A 499 11.33 -33.63 -5.52
CA MET A 499 10.47 -32.50 -5.20
C MET A 499 8.99 -32.87 -5.42
N TRP A 500 8.12 -32.34 -4.58
CA TRP A 500 6.66 -32.52 -4.72
C TRP A 500 6.05 -31.41 -5.55
N TYR A 501 5.18 -31.77 -6.47
CA TYR A 501 4.39 -30.89 -7.32
C TYR A 501 2.92 -31.26 -7.20
N PHE A 502 2.03 -30.31 -7.48
CA PHE A 502 0.60 -30.58 -7.55
C PHE A 502 0.08 -30.21 -8.93
N TYR A 503 -0.62 -31.13 -9.57
CA TYR A 503 -1.26 -30.88 -10.87
C TYR A 503 -2.78 -30.80 -10.69
N ASN A 504 -3.38 -29.74 -11.23
CA ASN A 504 -4.81 -29.51 -11.24
C ASN A 504 -5.51 -30.52 -12.17
N THR A 505 -6.84 -30.59 -12.10
CA THR A 505 -7.66 -31.53 -12.90
C THR A 505 -7.54 -31.32 -14.42
N ASP A 506 -7.13 -30.12 -14.84
CA ASP A 506 -6.86 -29.77 -16.23
C ASP A 506 -5.41 -30.09 -16.68
N GLY A 507 -4.60 -30.67 -15.79
CA GLY A 507 -3.19 -31.01 -16.03
C GLY A 507 -2.21 -29.84 -15.85
N SER A 508 -2.70 -28.64 -15.48
CA SER A 508 -1.83 -27.50 -15.16
C SER A 508 -1.12 -27.70 -13.81
N MET A 509 0.10 -27.19 -13.69
CA MET A 509 0.87 -27.25 -12.43
C MET A 509 0.46 -26.11 -11.50
N ALA A 510 0.12 -26.42 -10.25
CA ALA A 510 -0.22 -25.42 -9.24
C ALA A 510 1.03 -24.68 -8.72
N THR A 511 0.86 -23.40 -8.44
CA THR A 511 1.86 -22.51 -7.83
C THR A 511 1.17 -21.64 -6.79
N GLY A 512 1.92 -21.13 -5.82
CA GLY A 512 1.39 -20.35 -4.69
C GLY A 512 0.71 -21.22 -3.63
N TRP A 513 -0.19 -20.61 -2.87
CA TRP A 513 -0.96 -21.30 -1.83
C TRP A 513 -1.96 -22.28 -2.44
N LEU A 514 -1.93 -23.52 -1.96
CA LEU A 514 -2.82 -24.60 -2.33
C LEU A 514 -3.49 -25.15 -1.07
N GLN A 515 -4.82 -25.15 -1.05
CA GLN A 515 -5.57 -25.90 -0.05
C GLN A 515 -5.87 -27.30 -0.60
N ASN A 516 -5.40 -28.33 0.09
CA ASN A 516 -5.66 -29.72 -0.28
C ASN A 516 -5.98 -30.55 0.98
N ASN A 517 -7.11 -31.25 0.96
CA ASN A 517 -7.58 -32.09 2.08
C ASN A 517 -7.61 -31.38 3.46
N GLY A 518 -7.98 -30.10 3.48
CA GLY A 518 -8.08 -29.31 4.71
C GLY A 518 -6.77 -28.73 5.23
N SER A 519 -5.64 -29.05 4.59
CA SER A 519 -4.33 -28.47 4.89
C SER A 519 -3.93 -27.46 3.82
N TRP A 520 -3.20 -26.43 4.24
CA TRP A 520 -2.57 -25.46 3.33
C TRP A 520 -1.15 -25.88 3.01
N TYR A 521 -0.77 -25.72 1.75
CA TYR A 521 0.55 -25.97 1.22
C TYR A 521 0.99 -24.76 0.40
N TYR A 522 2.29 -24.58 0.25
CA TYR A 522 2.83 -23.55 -0.64
C TYR A 522 3.68 -24.20 -1.72
N LEU A 523 3.36 -23.92 -2.98
CA LEU A 523 4.09 -24.37 -4.15
C LEU A 523 4.88 -23.16 -4.67
N ASN A 524 6.20 -23.29 -4.79
CA ASN A 524 7.06 -22.25 -5.31
C ASN A 524 6.71 -21.89 -6.77
N SER A 525 7.31 -20.84 -7.32
CA SER A 525 7.06 -20.40 -8.70
C SER A 525 7.38 -21.46 -9.75
N ASN A 526 8.30 -22.37 -9.46
CA ASN A 526 8.62 -23.53 -10.29
C ASN A 526 7.68 -24.73 -10.04
N GLY A 527 6.65 -24.59 -9.19
CA GLY A 527 5.69 -25.62 -8.81
C GLY A 527 6.14 -26.55 -7.67
N ALA A 528 7.39 -26.42 -7.19
CA ALA A 528 7.90 -27.31 -6.16
C ALA A 528 7.38 -26.91 -4.77
N MET A 529 6.89 -27.87 -3.99
CA MET A 529 6.38 -27.69 -2.64
C MET A 529 7.45 -27.14 -1.70
N ALA A 530 7.12 -26.07 -0.98
CA ALA A 530 7.97 -25.46 0.02
C ALA A 530 7.82 -26.15 1.38
N THR A 531 8.90 -26.13 2.15
CA THR A 531 8.97 -26.55 3.56
C THR A 531 9.80 -25.53 4.34
N GLY A 532 9.63 -25.49 5.66
CA GLY A 532 10.29 -24.53 6.55
C GLY A 532 9.63 -23.15 6.55
N TRP A 533 10.41 -22.14 6.95
CA TRP A 533 9.95 -20.76 7.01
C TRP A 533 9.71 -20.17 5.61
N LEU A 534 8.55 -19.56 5.43
CA LEU A 534 8.13 -18.88 4.21
C LEU A 534 7.73 -17.45 4.56
N GLN A 535 8.31 -16.47 3.87
CA GLN A 535 7.79 -15.11 3.89
C GLN A 535 6.88 -14.89 2.69
N ASN A 536 5.61 -14.55 2.94
CA ASN A 536 4.63 -14.27 1.89
C ASN A 536 3.79 -13.05 2.29
N ASN A 537 3.69 -12.04 1.40
CA ASN A 537 2.96 -10.79 1.64
C ASN A 537 3.29 -10.10 2.98
N GLY A 538 4.58 -10.04 3.33
CA GLY A 538 5.06 -9.40 4.55
C GLY A 538 4.80 -10.17 5.85
N SER A 539 4.14 -11.33 5.78
CA SER A 539 3.91 -12.23 6.92
C SER A 539 4.81 -13.46 6.82
N TRP A 540 5.23 -13.98 7.97
CA TRP A 540 5.98 -15.24 8.05
C TRP A 540 5.03 -16.40 8.31
N TYR A 541 5.26 -17.51 7.64
CA TYR A 541 4.52 -18.76 7.78
C TYR A 541 5.54 -19.88 7.98
N TYR A 542 5.10 -20.98 8.59
CA TYR A 542 5.93 -22.16 8.69
C TYR A 542 5.24 -23.34 8.02
N LEU A 543 5.94 -23.99 7.09
CA LEU A 543 5.50 -25.19 6.40
C LEU A 543 6.24 -26.37 7.03
N ASN A 544 5.51 -27.32 7.57
CA ASN A 544 6.07 -28.53 8.16
C ASN A 544 6.87 -29.34 7.11
N ALA A 545 7.62 -30.35 7.55
CA ALA A 545 8.40 -31.20 6.65
C ALA A 545 7.54 -31.92 5.59
N ASN A 546 6.25 -32.15 5.87
CA ASN A 546 5.29 -32.71 4.92
C ASN A 546 4.62 -31.63 4.02
N GLY A 547 5.06 -30.37 4.10
CA GLY A 547 4.56 -29.22 3.35
C GLY A 547 3.31 -28.55 3.91
N SER A 548 2.67 -29.12 4.94
CA SER A 548 1.47 -28.53 5.55
C SER A 548 1.81 -27.28 6.37
N MET A 549 1.02 -26.23 6.25
CA MET A 549 1.15 -25.01 7.03
C MET A 549 0.89 -25.27 8.51
N ALA A 550 1.80 -24.82 9.38
CA ALA A 550 1.68 -24.90 10.83
C ALA A 550 0.84 -23.75 11.39
N THR A 551 0.13 -24.04 12.47
CA THR A 551 -0.63 -23.09 13.28
C THR A 551 -0.40 -23.40 14.76
N GLY A 552 -0.51 -22.40 15.63
CA GLY A 552 -0.26 -22.51 17.06
C GLY A 552 1.22 -22.42 17.41
N TRP A 553 1.59 -22.98 18.57
CA TRP A 553 2.96 -22.97 19.06
C TRP A 553 3.86 -23.88 18.22
N LEU A 554 4.98 -23.33 17.77
CA LEU A 554 6.01 -24.01 17.02
C LEU A 554 7.34 -23.88 17.75
N GLN A 555 8.02 -25.01 17.98
CA GLN A 555 9.42 -24.99 18.40
C GLN A 555 10.31 -25.19 17.17
N ASN A 556 11.16 -24.22 16.86
CA ASN A 556 12.11 -24.30 15.77
C ASN A 556 13.50 -23.84 16.25
N ASN A 557 14.51 -24.70 16.08
CA ASN A 557 15.90 -24.44 16.49
C ASN A 557 16.05 -23.95 17.95
N GLY A 558 15.28 -24.54 18.88
CA GLY A 558 15.36 -24.23 20.31
C GLY A 558 14.62 -22.95 20.74
N SER A 559 14.06 -22.19 19.80
CA SER A 559 13.20 -21.04 20.08
C SER A 559 11.73 -21.38 19.86
N TRP A 560 10.84 -20.75 20.62
CA TRP A 560 9.40 -20.88 20.46
C TRP A 560 8.85 -19.73 19.63
N TYR A 561 7.94 -20.05 18.71
CA TYR A 561 7.22 -19.12 17.85
C TYR A 561 5.74 -19.43 17.97
N TYR A 562 4.90 -18.44 17.67
CA TYR A 562 3.46 -18.66 17.58
C TYR A 562 2.96 -18.28 16.19
N LEU A 563 2.26 -19.21 15.54
CA LEU A 563 1.60 -19.02 14.26
C LEU A 563 0.10 -18.87 14.54
N ASN A 564 -0.52 -17.79 14.08
CA ASN A 564 -1.95 -17.56 14.25
C ASN A 564 -2.77 -18.62 13.48
N ALA A 565 -4.10 -18.58 13.65
CA ALA A 565 -5.00 -19.53 12.97
C ALA A 565 -4.91 -19.46 11.44
N ASN A 566 -4.57 -18.29 10.89
CA ASN A 566 -4.34 -18.10 9.45
C ASN A 566 -2.90 -18.47 9.01
N GLY A 567 -2.06 -18.93 9.95
CA GLY A 567 -0.70 -19.38 9.73
C GLY A 567 0.38 -18.30 9.81
N ASP A 568 0.00 -17.02 9.93
CA ASP A 568 0.92 -15.90 10.06
C ASP A 568 1.58 -15.87 11.44
N MET A 569 2.88 -15.60 11.47
CA MET A 569 3.68 -15.54 12.69
C MET A 569 3.33 -14.30 13.51
N ALA A 570 2.96 -14.52 14.76
CA ALA A 570 2.68 -13.45 15.70
C ALA A 570 3.96 -12.78 16.20
N THR A 571 3.86 -11.49 16.50
CA THR A 571 4.89 -10.68 17.17
C THR A 571 4.23 -9.81 18.24
N GLY A 572 5.00 -9.36 19.23
CA GLY A 572 4.51 -8.59 20.37
C GLY A 572 3.82 -9.46 21.44
N TRP A 573 2.91 -8.85 22.19
CA TRP A 573 2.19 -9.52 23.28
C TRP A 573 1.10 -10.45 22.74
N LEU A 574 1.18 -11.72 23.13
CA LEU A 574 0.21 -12.77 22.83
C LEU A 574 -0.44 -13.26 24.12
N GLN A 575 -1.77 -13.28 24.17
CA GLN A 575 -2.51 -13.97 25.24
C GLN A 575 -2.90 -15.37 24.76
N TYR A 576 -2.42 -16.41 25.42
CA TYR A 576 -2.71 -17.80 25.09
C TYR A 576 -3.06 -18.59 26.36
N ASN A 577 -4.24 -19.24 26.38
CA ASN A 577 -4.76 -19.98 27.55
C ASN A 577 -4.71 -19.21 28.88
N GLY A 578 -5.00 -17.91 28.85
CA GLY A 578 -5.02 -17.06 30.04
C GLY A 578 -3.66 -16.53 30.51
N SER A 579 -2.56 -16.94 29.86
CA SER A 579 -1.21 -16.46 30.11
C SER A 579 -0.74 -15.50 29.01
N TRP A 580 0.08 -14.52 29.38
CA TRP A 580 0.71 -13.59 28.43
C TRP A 580 2.12 -14.04 28.09
N TYR A 581 2.43 -14.01 26.80
CA TYR A 581 3.73 -14.32 26.22
C TYR A 581 4.17 -13.12 25.38
N TYR A 582 5.46 -12.81 25.37
CA TYR A 582 6.01 -11.77 24.51
C TYR A 582 6.84 -12.42 23.41
N LEU A 583 6.45 -12.16 22.16
CA LEU A 583 7.17 -12.57 20.96
C LEU A 583 7.95 -11.36 20.44
N ASN A 584 9.26 -11.50 20.26
CA ASN A 584 10.11 -10.43 19.76
C ASN A 584 9.74 -10.06 18.30
N ALA A 585 10.37 -9.02 17.76
CA ALA A 585 10.14 -8.60 16.37
C ALA A 585 10.49 -9.68 15.34
N ASN A 586 11.39 -10.61 15.68
CA ASN A 586 11.74 -11.77 14.86
C ASN A 586 10.84 -12.99 15.12
N GLY A 587 9.83 -12.85 15.99
CA GLY A 587 8.82 -13.86 16.33
C GLY A 587 9.20 -14.85 17.42
N ASP A 588 10.46 -14.85 17.87
CA ASP A 588 10.93 -15.69 18.96
C ASP A 588 10.35 -15.25 20.31
N MET A 589 9.87 -16.21 21.09
CA MET A 589 9.34 -15.98 22.42
C MET A 589 10.46 -15.59 23.38
N ALA A 590 10.30 -14.43 24.02
CA ALA A 590 11.16 -14.02 25.12
C ALA A 590 10.97 -14.97 26.31
N THR A 591 12.07 -15.53 26.78
CA THR A 591 12.13 -16.47 27.92
C THR A 591 12.41 -15.77 29.23
#